data_AF-A0A923ZU96-F1
#
_entry.id   AF-A0A923ZU96-F1
#
_cell.length_a   1.000
_cell.length_b   1.000
_cell.length_c   1.000
_cell.angle_alpha   90.00
_cell.angle_beta   90.00
_cell.angle_gamma   90.00
#
_symmetry.space_group_name_H-M   'P 1'
#
loop_
_entity.id
_entity.type
_entity.pdbx_description
1 polymer ?
#
loop_
_entity_poly.entity_id
_entity_poly.type
_entity_poly.pdbx_seq_one_letter_code
_entity_poly.pdbx_strand_id
1 'polypeptide(L)'
;MMSLSFIQGSLFLVLYILYHVSNASTSYGGDGILKSIYYILLISHISLSIGVVWFVLRAVYYALSGQIVAHKKIVKWTFPLWLYVSVTGVIVYLMISPYYN
;
A
#
# COMPACT_ATOMS: atom_id res chain seq x y z
N MET A 1 6.34 -23.48 1.39
CA MET A 1 5.18 -22.57 1.31
C MET A 1 5.54 -21.12 1.61
N MET A 2 6.20 -20.79 2.73
CA MET A 2 6.57 -19.39 3.08
C MET A 2 7.52 -18.69 2.08
N SER A 3 8.51 -19.41 1.55
CA SER A 3 9.53 -18.85 0.65
C SER A 3 8.95 -18.34 -0.68
N LEU A 4 7.92 -19.00 -1.19
CA LEU A 4 7.31 -18.65 -2.48
C LEU A 4 6.55 -17.31 -2.40
N SER A 5 5.81 -17.09 -1.33
CA SER A 5 5.10 -15.82 -1.07
C SER A 5 6.07 -14.65 -0.94
N PHE A 6 7.24 -14.89 -0.34
CA PHE A 6 8.27 -13.87 -0.18
C PHE A 6 8.94 -13.50 -1.52
N ILE A 7 9.26 -14.50 -2.34
CA ILE A 7 9.82 -14.30 -3.68
C ILE A 7 8.82 -13.57 -4.58
N GLN A 8 7.55 -13.96 -4.55
CA GLN A 8 6.50 -13.31 -5.35
C GLN A 8 6.27 -11.85 -4.91
N GLY A 9 6.28 -11.57 -3.60
CA GLY A 9 6.19 -10.20 -3.09
C GLY A 9 7.39 -9.33 -3.52
N SER A 10 8.60 -9.91 -3.49
CA SER A 10 9.82 -9.23 -3.91
C SER A 10 9.81 -8.92 -5.40
N LEU A 11 9.42 -9.90 -6.23
CA LEU A 11 9.30 -9.75 -7.67
C LEU A 11 8.24 -8.70 -8.05
N PHE A 12 7.08 -8.74 -7.40
CA PHE A 12 6.01 -7.76 -7.59
C PHE A 12 6.49 -6.34 -7.28
N LEU A 13 7.23 -6.15 -6.17
CA LEU A 13 7.75 -4.85 -5.79
C LEU A 13 8.73 -4.28 -6.83
N VAL A 14 9.65 -5.11 -7.33
CA VAL A 14 10.62 -4.70 -8.36
C VAL A 14 9.91 -4.29 -9.65
N LEU A 15 8.96 -5.10 -10.12
CA LEU A 15 8.18 -4.80 -11.33
C LEU A 15 7.32 -3.54 -11.15
N TYR A 16 6.75 -3.34 -9.96
CA TYR A 16 5.93 -2.16 -9.64
C TYR A 16 6.75 -0.86 -9.70
N ILE A 17 7.96 -0.87 -9.13
CA ILE A 17 8.86 0.28 -9.17
C ILE A 17 9.28 0.57 -10.61
N LEU A 18 9.70 -0.47 -11.36
CA LEU A 18 10.06 -0.32 -12.78
C LEU A 18 8.91 0.26 -13.59
N TYR A 19 7.68 -0.23 -13.40
CA TYR A 19 6.49 0.30 -14.06
C TYR A 19 6.28 1.80 -13.74
N HIS A 20 6.39 2.20 -12.47
CA HIS A 20 6.21 3.60 -12.06
C HIS A 20 7.33 4.54 -12.51
N VAL A 21 8.53 4.03 -12.77
CA VAL A 21 9.66 4.83 -13.26
C VAL A 21 9.65 4.91 -14.79
N SER A 22 9.21 3.85 -15.48
CA SER A 22 9.22 3.80 -16.96
C SER A 22 7.97 4.35 -17.63
N ASN A 23 6.83 4.40 -16.94
CA ASN A 23 5.60 4.94 -17.50
C ASN A 23 5.34 6.37 -17.04
N ALA A 24 4.89 7.21 -17.96
CA ALA A 24 4.45 8.56 -17.63
C ALA A 24 3.27 8.49 -16.65
N SER A 25 3.33 9.31 -15.59
CA SER A 25 2.28 9.40 -14.59
C SER A 25 0.95 9.76 -15.28
N THR A 26 -0.03 8.87 -15.24
CA THR A 26 -1.38 9.15 -15.73
C THR A 26 -1.99 10.26 -14.88
N SER A 27 -2.23 11.42 -15.49
CA SER A 27 -2.94 12.50 -14.83
C SER A 27 -4.41 12.14 -14.72
N TYR A 28 -4.99 12.34 -13.54
CA TYR A 28 -6.42 12.21 -13.34
C TYR A 28 -7.15 13.26 -14.18
N GLY A 29 -7.92 12.80 -15.17
CA GLY A 29 -8.65 13.64 -16.13
C GLY A 29 -10.02 14.13 -15.65
N GLY A 30 -10.39 13.87 -14.39
CA GLY A 30 -11.66 14.35 -13.84
C GLY A 30 -11.62 15.84 -13.48
N ASP A 31 -12.77 16.51 -13.61
CA ASP A 31 -12.92 17.95 -13.35
C ASP A 31 -13.34 18.27 -11.90
N GLY A 32 -12.90 19.44 -11.42
CA GLY A 32 -13.40 20.08 -10.20
C GLY A 32 -13.25 19.26 -8.90
N ILE A 33 -14.40 18.93 -8.29
CA ILE A 33 -14.49 18.34 -6.94
C ILE A 33 -13.94 16.91 -6.90
N LEU A 34 -14.17 16.12 -7.94
CA LEU A 34 -13.71 14.73 -8.02
C LEU A 34 -12.18 14.63 -8.03
N LYS A 35 -11.51 15.60 -8.68
CA LYS A 35 -10.05 15.72 -8.69
C LYS A 35 -9.48 16.01 -7.31
N SER A 36 -10.09 16.93 -6.55
CA SER A 36 -9.66 17.20 -5.18
C SER A 36 -9.85 15.99 -4.27
N ILE A 37 -10.99 15.30 -4.35
CA ILE A 37 -11.25 14.08 -3.58
C ILE A 37 -10.19 13.00 -3.92
N TYR A 38 -9.90 12.82 -5.22
CA TYR A 38 -8.87 11.88 -5.67
C TYR A 38 -7.50 12.20 -5.06
N TYR A 39 -7.02 13.45 -5.16
CA TYR A 39 -5.70 13.80 -4.63
C TYR A 39 -5.64 13.73 -3.10
N ILE A 40 -6.71 14.11 -2.39
CA ILE A 40 -6.77 13.99 -0.93
C ILE A 40 -6.69 12.51 -0.53
N LEU A 41 -7.47 11.64 -1.20
CA LEU A 41 -7.42 10.19 -0.95
C LEU A 41 -6.04 9.62 -1.29
N LEU A 42 -5.49 9.97 -2.46
CA LEU A 42 -4.19 9.48 -2.93
C LEU A 42 -3.06 9.87 -1.96
N ILE A 43 -3.00 11.14 -1.54
CA ILE A 43 -2.01 11.63 -0.59
C ILE A 43 -2.16 10.89 0.75
N SER A 44 -3.39 10.79 1.26
CA SER A 44 -3.64 10.08 2.52
C SER A 44 -3.22 8.61 2.45
N HIS A 45 -3.51 7.95 1.32
CA HIS A 45 -3.17 6.55 1.07
C HIS A 45 -1.66 6.34 1.03
N ILE A 46 -0.92 7.17 0.28
CA ILE A 46 0.55 7.06 0.17
C ILE A 46 1.21 7.31 1.53
N SER A 47 0.82 8.38 2.23
CA SER A 47 1.39 8.71 3.55
C SER A 47 1.15 7.59 4.57
N LEU A 48 -0.06 7.03 4.61
CA LEU A 48 -0.38 5.93 5.52
C LEU A 48 0.32 4.63 5.11
N SER A 49 0.45 4.35 3.80
CA SER A 49 1.15 3.17 3.28
C SER A 49 2.62 3.12 3.70
N ILE A 50 3.34 4.25 3.64
CA ILE A 50 4.72 4.36 4.14
C ILE A 50 4.79 3.99 5.63
N GLY A 51 3.84 4.47 6.42
CA GLY A 51 3.71 4.11 7.83
C GLY A 51 3.46 2.61 8.05
N VAL A 52 2.54 2.01 7.28
CA VAL A 52 2.25 0.57 7.33
C VAL A 52 3.51 -0.26 7.12
N VAL A 53 4.31 0.06 6.09
CA VAL A 53 5.53 -0.71 5.77
C VAL A 53 6.47 -0.76 6.97
N TRP A 54 6.68 0.38 7.64
CA TRP A 54 7.51 0.43 8.85
C TRP A 54 6.96 -0.46 9.97
N PHE A 55 5.64 -0.44 10.21
CA PHE A 55 5.01 -1.31 11.21
C PHE A 55 5.08 -2.80 10.85
N VAL A 56 4.93 -3.14 9.57
CA VAL A 56 5.00 -4.52 9.08
C VAL A 56 6.41 -5.08 9.26
N LEU A 57 7.45 -4.34 8.88
CA LEU A 57 8.85 -4.73 9.09
C LEU A 57 9.13 -5.01 10.58
N ARG A 58 8.62 -4.15 11.45
CA ARG A 58 8.76 -4.33 12.91
C ARG A 58 7.98 -5.56 13.42
N ALA A 59 6.80 -5.83 12.88
CA ALA A 59 6.02 -7.02 13.23
C ALA A 59 6.73 -8.32 12.80
N VAL A 60 7.39 -8.31 11.62
CA VAL A 60 8.21 -9.43 11.13
C VAL A 60 9.43 -9.63 12.02
N TYR A 61 10.12 -8.55 12.42
CA TYR A 61 11.23 -8.63 13.36
C TYR A 61 10.81 -9.34 14.67
N TYR A 62 9.69 -8.94 15.28
CA TYR A 62 9.21 -9.60 16.50
C TYR A 62 8.80 -11.06 16.30
N ALA A 63 8.29 -11.43 15.12
CA ALA A 63 8.00 -12.82 14.78
C ALA A 63 9.28 -13.66 14.68
N LEU A 64 10.33 -13.11 14.05
CA LEU A 64 11.63 -13.79 13.88
C LEU A 64 12.41 -13.88 15.20
N SER A 65 12.31 -12.88 16.07
CA SER A 65 12.94 -12.89 17.41
C SER A 65 12.16 -13.71 18.45
N GLY A 66 11.11 -14.43 18.07
CA GLY A 66 10.29 -15.25 18.97
C GLY A 66 9.43 -14.45 19.97
N GLN A 67 9.31 -13.12 19.80
CA GLN A 67 8.56 -12.24 20.70
C GLN A 67 7.09 -12.14 20.33
N ILE A 68 6.36 -13.26 20.46
CA ILE A 68 4.96 -13.40 20.00
C ILE A 68 4.00 -12.44 20.71
N VAL A 69 4.22 -12.13 21.98
CA VAL A 69 3.38 -11.18 22.74
C VAL A 69 3.47 -9.76 22.17
N ALA A 70 4.69 -9.30 21.86
CA ALA A 70 4.92 -8.00 21.24
C ALA A 70 4.38 -7.95 19.80
N HIS A 71 4.58 -9.03 19.04
CA HIS A 71 4.02 -9.18 17.69
C HIS A 71 2.50 -9.00 17.68
N LYS A 72 1.77 -9.76 18.52
CA LYS A 72 0.30 -9.67 18.62
C LYS A 72 -0.18 -8.26 18.98
N LYS A 73 0.53 -7.58 19.88
CA LYS A 73 0.18 -6.21 20.29
C LYS A 73 0.28 -5.22 19.13
N ILE A 74 1.34 -5.30 18.33
CA ILE A 74 1.55 -4.39 17.20
C ILE A 74 0.60 -4.71 16.06
N VAL A 75 0.45 -5.98 15.70
CA VAL A 75 -0.45 -6.40 14.61
C VAL A 75 -1.89 -5.96 14.88
N LYS A 76 -2.36 -5.97 16.13
CA LYS A 76 -3.70 -5.47 16.49
C LYS A 76 -3.93 -4.00 16.11
N TRP A 77 -2.89 -3.16 16.22
CA TRP A 77 -2.95 -1.75 15.82
C TRP A 77 -2.65 -1.54 14.34
N THR A 78 -1.74 -2.34 13.77
CA THR A 78 -1.39 -2.27 12.35
C THR A 78 -2.54 -2.73 11.47
N PHE A 79 -3.35 -3.70 11.91
CA PHE A 79 -4.45 -4.26 11.13
C PHE A 79 -5.49 -3.24 10.64
N PRO A 80 -6.11 -2.39 11.49
CA PRO A 80 -7.06 -1.38 11.03
C PRO A 80 -6.43 -0.36 10.07
N LEU A 81 -5.17 0.01 10.31
CA LEU A 81 -4.44 0.94 9.44
C LEU A 81 -4.15 0.30 8.07
N TRP A 82 -3.75 -0.97 8.07
CA TRP A 82 -3.57 -1.77 6.85
C TRP A 82 -4.88 -1.89 6.07
N LEU A 83 -6.00 -2.18 6.76
CA LEU A 83 -7.32 -2.30 6.13
C LEU A 83 -7.74 -0.99 5.46
N TYR A 84 -7.55 0.16 6.13
CA TYR A 84 -7.79 1.47 5.54
C TYR A 84 -6.97 1.66 4.25
N VAL A 85 -5.66 1.39 4.29
CA VAL A 85 -4.77 1.52 3.12
C VAL A 85 -5.22 0.57 2.00
N SER A 86 -5.56 -0.68 2.29
CA SER A 86 -6.04 -1.63 1.28
C SER A 86 -7.33 -1.18 0.61
N VAL A 87 -8.31 -0.71 1.39
CA VAL A 87 -9.60 -0.25 0.85
C VAL A 87 -9.41 1.04 0.03
N THR A 88 -8.68 2.01 0.54
CA THR A 88 -8.42 3.27 -0.17
C THR A 88 -7.61 3.06 -1.45
N GLY A 89 -6.69 2.10 -1.49
CA GLY A 89 -5.94 1.76 -2.69
C GLY A 89 -6.85 1.25 -3.82
N VAL A 90 -7.81 0.37 -3.49
CA VAL A 90 -8.80 -0.11 -4.46
C VAL A 90 -9.68 1.04 -4.94
N ILE A 91 -10.14 1.93 -4.06
CA ILE A 91 -10.97 3.09 -4.42
C ILE A 91 -10.21 4.02 -5.38
N VAL A 92 -8.98 4.38 -5.03
CA VAL A 92 -8.13 5.24 -5.88
C VAL A 92 -7.91 4.61 -7.25
N TYR A 93 -7.63 3.30 -7.30
CA TYR A 93 -7.51 2.57 -8.56
C TYR A 93 -8.79 2.63 -9.40
N LEU A 94 -9.95 2.38 -8.79
CA LEU A 94 -11.24 2.45 -9.50
C LEU A 94 -11.54 3.86 -10.00
N MET A 95 -11.13 4.90 -9.28
CA MET A 95 -11.31 6.28 -9.72
C MET A 95 -10.45 6.61 -10.94
N ILE A 96 -9.20 6.15 -10.98
CA ILE A 96 -8.29 6.42 -12.12
C ILE A 96 -8.46 5.43 -13.28
N SER A 97 -9.03 4.24 -13.03
CA SER A 97 -9.21 3.18 -14.03
C SER A 97 -9.89 3.64 -15.34
N PRO A 98 -10.93 4.49 -15.32
CA PRO A 98 -11.55 5.01 -16.55
C PRO A 98 -10.65 5.94 -17.38
N TYR A 99 -9.56 6.45 -16.78
CA TYR A 99 -8.62 7.37 -17.41
C TYR A 99 -7.34 6.68 -17.91
N TYR A 100 -7.22 5.37 -17.68
CA TYR A 100 -6.24 4.55 -18.38
C TYR A 100 -6.76 4.31 -19.81
N ASN A 101 -6.14 4.99 -20.78
CA ASN A 101 -6.32 4.72 -22.22
C ASN A 101 -5.31 3.66 -22.68
#